data_AF-A0A2P2JRQ0-F1
#
_entry.id   AF-A0A2P2JRQ0-F1
#
_cell.length_a   1.000
_cell.length_b   1.000
_cell.length_c   1.000
_cell.angle_alpha   90.00
_cell.angle_beta   90.00
_cell.angle_gamma   90.00
#
_symmetry.space_group_name_H-M   'P 1'
#
loop_
_entity.id
_entity.type
_entity.pdbx_description
1 polymer ?
#
loop_
_entity_poly.entity_id
_entity_poly.type
_entity_poly.pdbx_seq_one_letter_code
_entity_poly.pdbx_strand_id
1 'polypeptide(L)'
;MLTTAACSATSPVVPHLSPFPPPPTATTIATVHGPHNSVIPITRRHLLTAISLSVPLFAGNVAGGRGLFQMPPPRLSNEYYLVRAGESEFEGLGIINTNPVAKTSVDSGLSEKGKKQTLRAALELKAMGACASGCWIWPSITQRAYQAAEIISAINGISRRYGNCC
;
A
#
# COMPACT_ATOMS: atom_id res chain seq x y z
N MET A 1 -25.69 -27.47 -22.48
CA MET A 1 -24.52 -28.36 -22.50
C MET A 1 -23.36 -27.61 -21.89
N LEU A 2 -22.98 -27.94 -20.66
CA LEU A 2 -21.85 -27.34 -19.94
C LEU A 2 -20.56 -28.03 -20.37
N THR A 3 -19.57 -27.27 -20.83
CA THR A 3 -18.20 -27.73 -21.03
C THR A 3 -17.27 -26.99 -20.09
N THR A 4 -16.84 -27.69 -19.04
CA THR A 4 -15.75 -27.29 -18.14
C THR A 4 -14.42 -27.58 -18.82
N ALA A 5 -13.59 -26.55 -19.02
CA ALA A 5 -12.20 -26.70 -19.40
C ALA A 5 -11.31 -26.47 -18.17
N ALA A 6 -10.58 -27.51 -17.77
CA ALA A 6 -9.55 -27.44 -16.74
C ALA A 6 -8.21 -27.09 -17.40
N CYS A 7 -7.55 -26.02 -16.96
CA CYS A 7 -6.19 -25.69 -17.36
C CYS A 7 -5.23 -26.04 -16.22
N SER A 8 -4.39 -27.05 -16.44
CA SER A 8 -3.22 -27.35 -15.60
C SER A 8 -2.15 -26.30 -15.86
N ALA A 9 -1.82 -25.50 -14.83
CA ALA A 9 -0.72 -24.55 -14.87
C ALA A 9 0.54 -25.21 -14.30
N THR A 10 1.51 -25.48 -15.18
CA THR A 10 2.86 -25.92 -14.82
C THR A 10 3.64 -24.72 -14.28
N SER A 11 4.10 -24.79 -13.04
CA SER A 11 4.91 -23.74 -12.41
C SER A 11 6.27 -23.56 -13.11
N PRO A 12 6.70 -22.34 -13.45
CA PRO A 12 8.06 -22.10 -13.91
C PRO A 12 9.03 -22.09 -12.73
N VAL A 13 10.18 -22.75 -12.93
CA VAL A 13 11.32 -22.85 -12.02
C VAL A 13 11.98 -21.48 -11.87
N VAL A 14 12.12 -21.01 -10.62
CA VAL A 14 12.80 -19.75 -10.27
C VAL A 14 14.32 -19.98 -10.22
N PRO A 15 15.16 -19.14 -10.84
CA PRO A 15 16.61 -19.20 -10.64
C PRO A 15 16.99 -18.68 -9.25
N HIS A 16 17.75 -19.50 -8.54
CA HIS A 16 18.33 -19.27 -7.22
C HIS A 16 19.32 -18.08 -7.24
N LEU A 17 18.94 -16.96 -6.63
CA LEU A 17 19.82 -15.79 -6.41
C LEU A 17 20.60 -15.96 -5.10
N SER A 18 21.91 -15.79 -5.19
CA SER A 18 22.91 -15.94 -4.12
C SER A 18 22.70 -14.96 -2.94
N PRO A 19 23.22 -15.28 -1.74
CA PRO A 19 23.10 -14.40 -0.56
C PRO A 19 23.93 -13.12 -0.70
N PHE A 20 23.33 -12.00 -0.32
CA PHE A 20 23.98 -10.69 -0.18
C PHE A 20 25.10 -10.70 0.89
N PRO A 21 26.22 -9.96 0.69
CA PRO A 21 27.24 -9.78 1.72
C PRO A 21 26.76 -8.82 2.83
N PRO A 22 27.23 -8.99 4.09
CA PRO A 22 26.86 -8.12 5.21
C PRO A 22 27.52 -6.72 5.14
N PRO A 23 26.91 -5.70 5.76
CA PRO A 23 27.46 -4.34 5.80
C PRO A 23 28.71 -4.22 6.69
N PRO A 24 29.61 -3.26 6.42
CA PRO A 24 30.83 -3.05 7.20
C PRO A 24 30.56 -2.49 8.60
N THR A 25 31.33 -3.01 9.54
CA THR A 25 31.44 -2.68 10.96
C THR A 25 31.84 -1.21 11.17
N ALA A 26 31.09 -0.47 11.99
CA ALA A 26 31.45 0.88 12.41
C ALA A 26 32.65 0.86 13.36
N THR A 27 33.68 1.62 13.01
CA THR A 27 34.93 1.79 13.78
C THR A 27 34.76 2.74 14.96
N THR A 28 35.01 2.18 16.15
CA THR A 28 35.71 2.71 17.33
C THR A 28 36.08 4.21 17.41
N ILE A 29 35.45 4.87 18.39
CA ILE A 29 35.99 5.78 19.44
C ILE A 29 36.84 6.99 19.00
N ALA A 30 36.27 8.18 19.15
CA ALA A 30 37.02 9.42 19.39
C ALA A 30 37.06 9.71 20.89
N THR A 31 38.26 9.70 21.46
CA THR A 31 38.62 10.20 22.79
C THR A 31 38.67 11.74 22.76
N VAL A 32 37.98 12.39 23.69
CA VAL A 32 38.29 13.77 24.11
C VAL A 32 38.28 13.84 25.64
N HIS A 33 39.37 14.38 26.17
CA HIS A 33 39.71 14.50 27.58
C HIS A 33 38.96 15.62 28.32
N GLY A 34 38.65 15.35 29.60
CA GLY A 34 38.66 16.31 30.72
C GLY A 34 37.29 16.77 31.26
N PRO A 35 37.19 17.29 32.50
CA PRO A 35 37.95 16.99 33.73
C PRO A 35 37.05 16.57 34.92
N HIS A 36 37.65 15.82 35.85
CA HIS A 36 37.31 15.62 37.27
C HIS A 36 35.87 15.91 37.76
N ASN A 37 35.03 14.86 37.79
CA ASN A 37 33.95 14.74 38.78
C ASN A 37 34.14 13.42 39.54
N SER A 38 34.42 13.53 40.83
CA SER A 38 34.56 12.43 41.77
C SER A 38 33.22 11.70 41.94
N VAL A 39 33.03 10.63 41.18
CA VAL A 39 31.90 9.73 41.34
C VAL A 39 32.17 8.84 42.55
N ILE A 40 31.42 9.08 43.63
CA ILE A 40 31.39 8.22 44.81
C ILE A 40 30.95 6.81 44.36
N PRO A 41 31.69 5.73 44.64
CA PRO A 41 31.27 4.39 44.27
C PRO A 41 30.12 3.95 45.18
N ILE A 42 28.89 4.09 44.70
CA ILE A 42 27.72 3.48 45.32
C ILE A 42 27.87 1.97 45.18
N THR A 43 28.09 1.29 46.31
CA THR A 43 28.30 -0.15 46.37
C THR A 43 27.03 -0.90 45.95
N ARG A 44 27.22 -1.96 45.17
CA ARG A 44 26.20 -2.79 44.47
C ARG A 44 25.12 -3.46 45.36
N ARG A 45 25.07 -3.18 46.66
CA ARG A 45 24.31 -3.99 47.64
C ARG A 45 23.03 -3.35 48.18
N HIS A 46 22.70 -2.11 47.83
CA HIS A 46 21.51 -1.44 48.39
C HIS A 46 20.43 -1.06 47.38
N LEU A 47 20.53 -1.48 46.13
CA LEU A 47 19.53 -1.13 45.09
C LEU A 47 18.31 -2.06 45.06
N LEU A 48 18.27 -3.12 45.89
CA LEU A 48 17.20 -4.12 45.87
C LEU A 48 16.15 -3.98 46.98
N THR A 49 16.28 -3.01 47.90
CA THR A 49 15.37 -2.86 49.05
C THR A 49 14.41 -1.66 48.96
N ALA A 50 14.29 -1.00 47.80
CA ALA A 50 13.37 0.13 47.62
C ALA A 50 12.34 -0.07 46.48
N ILE A 51 12.04 -1.31 46.09
CA ILE A 51 11.04 -1.64 45.05
C ILE A 51 9.90 -2.47 45.66
N SER A 52 9.34 -1.99 46.76
CA SER A 52 8.08 -2.49 47.29
C SER A 52 7.21 -1.30 47.62
N LEU A 53 6.03 -1.24 46.99
CA LEU A 53 4.97 -0.20 47.10
C LEU A 53 5.03 0.95 46.08
N SER A 54 4.96 0.60 44.80
CA SER A 54 4.17 1.42 43.87
C SER A 54 3.36 0.49 42.97
N VAL A 55 2.10 0.26 43.35
CA VAL A 55 1.09 -0.26 42.43
C VAL A 55 0.69 0.91 41.54
N PRO A 56 0.97 0.89 40.24
CA PRO A 56 0.36 1.88 39.39
C PRO A 56 -0.99 1.32 38.94
N LEU A 57 -2.07 1.99 39.34
CA LEU A 57 -3.30 2.00 38.56
C LEU A 57 -3.00 2.70 37.22
N PHE A 58 -2.30 2.01 36.32
CA PHE A 58 -2.24 2.42 34.93
C PHE A 58 -3.52 1.91 34.27
N ALA A 59 -4.58 2.73 34.35
CA ALA A 59 -5.51 2.82 33.24
C ALA A 59 -4.71 3.36 32.05
N GLY A 60 -3.97 2.46 31.40
CA GLY A 60 -3.14 2.79 30.27
C GLY A 60 -4.05 3.29 29.17
N ASN A 61 -3.99 4.59 28.89
CA ASN A 61 -4.23 5.06 27.54
C ASN A 61 -3.32 4.21 26.66
N VAL A 62 -3.92 3.33 25.86
CA VAL A 62 -3.20 2.59 24.83
C VAL A 62 -2.68 3.67 23.87
N ALA A 63 -1.45 4.10 24.11
CA ALA A 63 -0.72 4.92 23.17
C ALA A 63 -0.67 4.08 21.89
N GLY A 64 -1.40 4.52 20.85
CA GLY A 64 -1.35 3.95 19.53
C GLY A 64 0.05 4.16 18.97
N GLY A 65 0.98 3.28 19.33
CA GLY A 65 2.32 3.26 18.80
C GLY A 65 2.23 3.04 17.30
N ARG A 66 2.35 4.13 16.53
CA ARG A 66 2.43 4.12 15.06
C ARG A 66 3.77 3.56 14.53
N GLY A 67 4.59 2.92 15.38
CA GLY A 67 6.01 2.66 15.11
C GLY A 67 6.38 1.21 14.78
N LEU A 68 5.65 0.21 15.29
CA LEU A 68 5.85 -1.18 14.90
C LEU A 68 4.51 -1.80 14.51
N PHE A 69 4.26 -1.83 13.20
CA PHE A 69 3.17 -2.62 12.65
C PHE A 69 3.47 -4.11 12.89
N GLN A 70 2.81 -4.70 13.89
CA GLN A 70 2.97 -6.11 14.20
C GLN A 70 2.21 -6.94 13.16
N MET A 71 2.98 -7.61 12.30
CA MET A 71 2.47 -8.54 11.30
C MET A 71 2.43 -9.95 11.90
N PRO A 72 1.36 -10.74 11.67
CA PRO A 72 0.13 -10.40 10.96
C PRO A 72 -0.86 -9.61 11.84
N PRO A 73 -1.62 -8.65 11.28
CA PRO A 73 -2.69 -8.00 12.01
C PRO A 73 -3.74 -9.04 12.42
N PRO A 74 -4.31 -8.94 13.64
CA PRO A 74 -5.27 -9.92 14.14
C PRO A 74 -6.54 -9.97 13.28
N ARG A 75 -6.90 -8.86 12.62
CA ARG A 75 -7.94 -8.79 11.58
C ARG A 75 -7.61 -7.73 10.54
N LEU A 76 -7.76 -8.08 9.26
CA LEU A 76 -7.63 -7.18 8.12
C LEU A 76 -9.01 -7.08 7.44
N SER A 77 -9.61 -5.90 7.43
CA SER A 77 -10.88 -5.62 6.74
C SER A 77 -10.61 -4.73 5.54
N ASN A 78 -10.42 -5.34 4.37
CA ASN A 78 -10.21 -4.62 3.11
C ASN A 78 -11.43 -4.78 2.22
N GLU A 79 -11.85 -3.68 1.60
CA GLU A 79 -12.88 -3.67 0.57
C GLU A 79 -12.23 -3.44 -0.79
N TYR A 80 -12.64 -4.24 -1.79
CA TYR A 80 -12.11 -4.17 -3.14
C TYR A 80 -13.25 -3.94 -4.12
N TYR A 81 -13.13 -2.87 -4.90
CA TYR A 81 -14.07 -2.53 -5.95
C TYR A 81 -13.38 -2.72 -7.30
N LEU A 82 -13.88 -3.66 -8.10
CA LEU A 82 -13.35 -3.95 -9.42
C LEU A 82 -14.18 -3.23 -10.47
N VAL A 83 -13.54 -2.33 -11.20
CA VAL A 83 -14.19 -1.53 -12.24
C VAL A 83 -13.54 -1.85 -13.57
N ARG A 84 -14.35 -2.28 -14.54
CA ARG A 84 -13.91 -2.40 -15.92
C ARG A 84 -13.96 -1.02 -16.58
N ALA A 85 -12.89 -0.63 -17.29
CA ALA A 85 -12.90 0.59 -18.09
C ALA A 85 -14.01 0.52 -19.15
N GLY A 86 -14.64 1.66 -19.43
CA GLY A 86 -15.65 1.75 -20.48
C GLY A 86 -15.11 1.44 -21.88
N GLU A 87 -16.01 1.47 -22.85
CA GLU A 87 -15.73 1.27 -24.27
C GLU A 87 -14.55 2.14 -24.76
N SER A 88 -13.61 1.54 -25.49
CA SER A 88 -12.54 2.28 -26.17
C SER A 88 -12.94 2.71 -27.58
N GLU A 89 -12.17 3.64 -28.17
CA GLU A 89 -12.36 4.07 -29.57
C GLU A 89 -12.34 2.88 -30.55
N PHE A 90 -11.36 1.97 -30.41
CA PHE A 90 -11.30 0.76 -31.24
C PHE A 90 -12.45 -0.22 -31.00
N GLU A 91 -12.92 -0.36 -29.76
CA GLU A 91 -14.10 -1.19 -29.46
C GLU A 91 -15.35 -0.59 -30.12
N GLY A 92 -15.48 0.74 -30.17
CA GLY A 92 -16.57 1.42 -30.87
C GLY A 92 -16.54 1.26 -32.40
N LEU A 93 -15.35 1.07 -32.97
CA LEU A 93 -15.15 0.71 -34.39
C LEU A 93 -15.33 -0.80 -34.67
N GLY A 94 -15.59 -1.61 -33.64
CA GLY A 94 -15.69 -3.07 -33.77
C GLY A 94 -14.34 -3.79 -33.94
N ILE A 95 -13.22 -3.10 -33.67
CA ILE A 95 -11.87 -3.64 -33.81
C ILE A 95 -11.39 -4.20 -32.46
N ILE A 96 -11.13 -5.51 -32.43
CA ILE A 96 -10.60 -6.16 -31.23
C ILE A 96 -9.08 -6.07 -31.25
N ASN A 97 -8.53 -5.11 -30.52
CA ASN A 97 -7.09 -5.08 -30.26
C ASN A 97 -6.72 -6.24 -29.33
N THR A 98 -5.87 -7.14 -29.79
CA THR A 98 -5.28 -8.22 -28.98
C THR A 98 -3.83 -7.92 -28.62
N ASN A 99 -3.13 -7.14 -29.45
CA ASN A 99 -1.75 -6.74 -29.25
C ASN A 99 -1.61 -5.80 -28.03
N PRO A 100 -0.76 -6.13 -27.04
CA PRO A 100 -0.54 -5.29 -25.86
C PRO A 100 -0.05 -3.88 -26.22
N VAL A 101 0.78 -3.72 -27.25
CA VAL A 101 1.33 -2.42 -27.68
C VAL A 101 0.22 -1.51 -28.20
N ALA A 102 -0.73 -2.07 -28.96
CA ALA A 102 -1.87 -1.32 -29.47
C ALA A 102 -2.83 -0.91 -28.34
N LYS A 103 -2.98 -1.72 -27.28
CA LYS A 103 -3.84 -1.38 -26.13
C LYS A 103 -3.28 -0.27 -25.24
N THR A 104 -1.96 -0.09 -25.26
CA THR A 104 -1.27 0.99 -24.56
C THR A 104 -1.11 2.24 -25.42
N SER A 105 -1.47 2.20 -26.71
CA SER A 105 -1.37 3.38 -27.56
C SER A 105 -2.38 4.45 -27.14
N VAL A 106 -2.05 5.70 -27.44
CA VAL A 106 -2.91 6.86 -27.16
C VAL A 106 -4.24 6.74 -27.90
N ASP A 107 -4.23 6.13 -29.10
CA ASP A 107 -5.40 5.92 -29.95
C ASP A 107 -6.40 4.92 -29.36
N SER A 108 -5.97 4.05 -28.44
CA SER A 108 -6.83 3.06 -27.77
C SER A 108 -7.47 3.58 -26.49
N GLY A 109 -7.65 4.90 -26.40
CA GLY A 109 -8.31 5.61 -25.30
C GLY A 109 -9.82 5.34 -25.19
N LEU A 110 -10.44 5.98 -24.20
CA LEU A 110 -11.84 5.85 -23.85
C LEU A 110 -12.73 6.64 -24.83
N SER A 111 -13.73 5.99 -25.41
CA SER A 111 -14.68 6.63 -26.34
C SER A 111 -15.58 7.62 -25.61
N GLU A 112 -16.30 8.49 -26.34
CA GLU A 112 -17.29 9.39 -25.72
C GLU A 112 -18.37 8.63 -24.93
N LYS A 113 -18.79 7.47 -25.46
CA LYS A 113 -19.71 6.56 -24.77
C LYS A 113 -19.05 5.93 -23.55
N GLY A 114 -17.79 5.49 -23.68
CA GLY A 114 -16.98 4.97 -22.58
C GLY A 114 -16.80 5.98 -21.44
N LYS A 115 -16.63 7.27 -21.75
CA LYS A 115 -16.56 8.35 -20.75
C LYS A 115 -17.86 8.43 -19.96
N LYS A 116 -19.02 8.39 -20.63
CA LYS A 116 -20.34 8.39 -19.98
C LYS A 116 -20.56 7.15 -19.11
N GLN A 117 -20.09 5.97 -19.55
CA GLN A 117 -20.13 4.74 -18.76
C GLN A 117 -19.30 4.88 -17.49
N THR A 118 -18.06 5.37 -17.60
CA THR A 118 -17.18 5.58 -16.45
C THR A 118 -17.75 6.62 -15.49
N LEU A 119 -18.37 7.70 -15.99
CA LEU A 119 -19.05 8.68 -15.15
C LEU A 119 -20.17 8.06 -14.31
N ARG A 120 -20.98 7.17 -14.91
CA ARG A 120 -22.04 6.45 -14.19
C ARG A 120 -21.45 5.54 -13.10
N ALA A 121 -20.43 4.75 -13.46
CA ALA A 121 -19.75 3.88 -12.50
C ALA A 121 -19.12 4.68 -11.34
N ALA A 122 -18.52 5.84 -11.63
CA ALA A 122 -17.95 6.70 -10.61
C ALA A 122 -19.00 7.24 -9.63
N LEU A 123 -20.18 7.62 -10.12
CA LEU A 123 -21.29 8.07 -9.28
C LEU A 123 -21.86 6.92 -8.43
N GLU A 124 -21.97 5.72 -8.99
CA GLU A 124 -22.40 4.53 -8.25
C GLU A 124 -21.42 4.17 -7.13
N LEU A 125 -20.10 4.21 -7.40
CA LEU A 125 -19.07 4.02 -6.37
C LEU A 125 -19.18 5.06 -5.24
N LYS A 126 -19.48 6.30 -5.60
CA LYS A 126 -19.71 7.36 -4.62
C LYS A 126 -20.94 7.08 -3.75
N ALA A 127 -22.04 6.66 -4.37
CA ALA A 127 -23.28 6.33 -3.67
C ALA A 127 -23.10 5.14 -2.71
N MET A 128 -22.25 4.18 -3.05
CA MET A 128 -21.88 3.05 -2.18
C MET A 128 -20.96 3.44 -1.03
N GLY A 129 -20.40 4.66 -1.01
CA GLY A 129 -19.44 5.07 0.01
C GLY A 129 -18.08 4.38 -0.10
N ALA A 130 -17.74 3.79 -1.27
CA ALA A 130 -16.55 2.98 -1.50
C ALA A 130 -15.22 3.67 -1.14
N CYS A 131 -15.20 5.00 -1.10
CA CYS A 131 -14.01 5.81 -0.86
C CYS A 131 -14.12 6.70 0.39
N ALA A 132 -15.09 6.46 1.29
CA ALA A 132 -15.34 7.31 2.45
C ALA A 132 -14.17 7.35 3.45
N SER A 133 -13.47 6.23 3.64
CA SER A 133 -12.29 6.11 4.52
C SER A 133 -10.96 6.37 3.83
N GLY A 134 -10.98 6.89 2.58
CA GLY A 134 -9.82 6.97 1.71
C GLY A 134 -9.65 5.69 0.88
N CYS A 135 -9.27 5.86 -0.39
CA CYS A 135 -9.17 4.78 -1.36
C CYS A 135 -7.89 4.89 -2.18
N TRP A 136 -7.32 3.75 -2.56
CA TRP A 136 -6.19 3.65 -3.48
C TRP A 136 -6.69 3.09 -4.81
N ILE A 137 -6.39 3.78 -5.91
CA ILE A 137 -6.76 3.34 -7.25
C ILE A 137 -5.55 2.69 -7.93
N TRP A 138 -5.71 1.45 -8.38
CA TRP A 138 -4.71 0.72 -9.15
C TRP A 138 -5.22 0.51 -10.58
N PRO A 139 -4.92 1.43 -11.52
CA PRO A 139 -5.28 1.25 -12.92
C PRO A 139 -4.37 0.23 -13.60
N SER A 140 -4.88 -0.47 -14.61
CA SER A 140 -4.05 -1.25 -15.52
C SER A 140 -3.26 -0.33 -16.47
N ILE A 141 -2.17 -0.83 -17.06
CA ILE A 141 -1.26 -0.09 -17.96
C ILE A 141 -1.92 0.47 -19.24
N THR A 142 -3.15 0.05 -19.59
CA THR A 142 -3.86 0.50 -20.79
C THR A 142 -4.32 1.95 -20.68
N GLN A 143 -4.30 2.69 -21.79
CA GLN A 143 -4.67 4.10 -21.82
C GLN A 143 -6.09 4.38 -21.29
N ARG A 144 -7.07 3.57 -21.71
CA ARG A 144 -8.46 3.69 -21.24
C ARG A 144 -8.63 3.54 -19.73
N ALA A 145 -7.78 2.75 -19.07
CA ALA A 145 -7.87 2.51 -17.62
C ALA A 145 -7.30 3.69 -16.83
N TYR A 146 -6.21 4.30 -17.32
CA TYR A 146 -5.72 5.55 -16.75
C TYR A 146 -6.76 6.66 -16.86
N GLN A 147 -7.33 6.87 -18.04
CA GLN A 147 -8.40 7.87 -18.24
C GLN A 147 -9.61 7.60 -17.36
N ALA A 148 -10.01 6.33 -17.21
CA ALA A 148 -11.11 5.97 -16.33
C ALA A 148 -10.79 6.24 -14.85
N ALA A 149 -9.59 5.90 -14.40
CA ALA A 149 -9.12 6.19 -13.05
C ALA A 149 -9.09 7.69 -12.76
N GLU A 150 -8.68 8.52 -13.73
CA GLU A 150 -8.74 9.98 -13.60
C GLU A 150 -10.16 10.48 -13.37
N ILE A 151 -11.13 10.01 -14.17
CA ILE A 151 -12.55 10.37 -14.02
C ILE A 151 -13.08 9.94 -12.65
N ILE A 152 -12.83 8.69 -12.24
CA ILE A 152 -13.28 8.15 -10.94
C ILE A 152 -12.65 8.95 -9.79
N SER A 153 -11.36 9.24 -9.88
CA SER A 153 -10.64 10.01 -8.85
C SER A 153 -11.22 11.41 -8.66
N ALA A 154 -11.57 12.09 -9.77
CA ALA A 154 -12.12 13.44 -9.74
C ALA A 154 -13.50 13.50 -9.06
N ILE A 155 -14.35 12.50 -9.31
CA ILE A 155 -15.72 12.44 -8.73
C ILE A 155 -15.70 12.06 -7.24
N ASN A 156 -14.82 11.13 -6.88
CA ASN A 156 -14.71 10.63 -5.51
C ASN A 156 -13.77 11.46 -4.62
N GLY A 157 -13.20 12.56 -5.14
CA GLY A 157 -12.31 13.42 -4.37
C GLY A 157 -11.00 12.74 -3.96
N ILE A 158 -10.58 11.72 -4.69
CA ILE A 158 -9.34 10.99 -4.42
C ILE A 158 -8.21 11.85 -4.97
N SER A 159 -7.46 12.49 -4.07
CA SER A 159 -6.32 13.30 -4.47
C SER A 159 -5.26 12.42 -5.15
N ARG A 160 -4.61 12.95 -6.18
CA ARG A 160 -3.32 12.44 -6.68
C ARG A 160 -2.25 12.72 -5.62
N ARG A 161 -2.31 12.08 -4.45
CA ARG A 161 -1.21 12.19 -3.48
C ARG A 161 0.01 11.49 -4.09
N TYR A 162 0.87 12.26 -4.76
CA TYR A 162 2.29 12.14 -4.50
C TYR A 162 2.44 12.32 -2.97
N GLY A 163 3.00 11.31 -2.31
CA GLY A 163 2.81 11.05 -0.89
C GLY A 163 2.88 12.28 0.01
N ASN A 164 1.82 12.49 0.80
CA ASN A 164 1.97 12.96 2.16
C ASN A 164 1.44 11.84 3.04
N CYS A 165 2.36 10.95 3.41
CA CYS A 165 2.23 10.09 4.57
C CYS A 165 2.07 10.98 5.80
N CYS A 166 1.07 10.69 6.63
CA CYS A 166 1.00 11.13 8.02
C CYS A 166 1.15 9.90 8.91
#